data_AF-A0A5C7V3H4-F1
#
_entry.id   AF-A0A5C7V3H4-F1
#
_cell.length_a   1.000
_cell.length_b   1.000
_cell.length_c   1.000
_cell.angle_alpha   90.00
_cell.angle_beta   90.00
_cell.angle_gamma   90.00
#
_symmetry.space_group_name_H-M   'P 1'
#
loop_
_entity.id
_entity.type
_entity.pdbx_description
1 polymer ?
#
loop_
_entity_poly.entity_id
_entity_poly.type
_entity_poly.pdbx_seq_one_letter_code
_entity_poly.pdbx_strand_id
1 'polypeptide(L)'
;METDESSNANIRKEILQYMQTHPDAADSLNGIVNWWLSNKYNAEDMKKVEYVLEQLINDGLVKKVALIDKTIIYKRCKKKLI
;
A
#
# COMPACT_ATOMS: atom_id res chain seq x y z
N MET A 1 18.63 15.82 6.62
CA MET A 1 17.27 15.28 6.40
C MET A 1 17.30 14.55 5.07
N GLU A 2 17.62 13.25 5.08
CA GLU A 2 17.79 12.46 3.84
C GLU A 2 17.28 11.02 4.01
N THR A 3 16.55 10.76 5.10
CA THR A 3 16.18 9.41 5.56
C THR A 3 14.72 9.05 5.30
N ASP A 4 13.84 10.01 5.05
CA ASP A 4 12.40 9.74 4.88
C ASP A 4 11.96 9.53 3.42
N GLU A 5 12.51 10.29 2.45
CA GLU A 5 12.17 10.12 1.03
C GLU A 5 12.61 8.75 0.49
N SER A 6 13.85 8.34 0.79
CA SER A 6 14.36 7.02 0.42
C SER A 6 13.54 5.88 1.05
N SER A 7 13.04 6.08 2.28
CA SER A 7 12.17 5.12 2.96
C SER A 7 10.80 5.02 2.31
N ASN A 8 10.18 6.16 1.96
CA ASN A 8 8.89 6.19 1.27
C ASN A 8 8.96 5.57 -0.13
N ALA A 9 10.05 5.85 -0.88
CA ALA A 9 10.28 5.24 -2.18
C ALA A 9 10.44 3.70 -2.10
N ASN A 10 11.11 3.20 -1.06
CA ASN A 10 11.23 1.76 -0.81
C ASN A 10 9.87 1.12 -0.48
N ILE A 11 9.09 1.73 0.43
CA ILE A 11 7.72 1.27 0.74
C ILE A 11 6.87 1.21 -0.53
N ARG A 12 6.90 2.29 -1.33
CA ARG A 12 6.15 2.38 -2.59
C ARG A 12 6.50 1.24 -3.53
N LYS A 13 7.79 0.96 -3.70
CA LYS A 13 8.29 -0.12 -4.55
C LYS A 13 7.81 -1.48 -4.06
N GLU A 14 7.91 -1.75 -2.76
CA GLU A 14 7.52 -3.04 -2.18
C GLU A 14 6.01 -3.29 -2.29
N ILE A 15 5.17 -2.30 -1.98
CA ILE A 15 3.71 -2.41 -2.14
C ILE A 15 3.35 -2.73 -3.60
N LEU A 16 3.92 -1.97 -4.55
CA LEU A 16 3.64 -2.18 -5.97
C LEU A 16 4.13 -3.55 -6.47
N GLN A 17 5.32 -3.97 -6.04
CA GLN A 17 5.87 -5.28 -6.38
C GLN A 17 4.98 -6.40 -5.82
N TYR A 18 4.52 -6.29 -4.58
CA TYR A 18 3.61 -7.26 -3.98
C TYR A 18 2.29 -7.35 -4.77
N MET A 19 1.67 -6.20 -5.09
CA MET A 19 0.44 -6.14 -5.87
C MET A 19 0.60 -6.60 -7.33
N GLN A 20 1.79 -6.50 -7.91
CA GLN A 20 2.09 -7.03 -9.24
C GLN A 20 2.17 -8.56 -9.21
N THR A 21 2.85 -9.12 -8.20
CA THR A 21 2.94 -10.57 -7.98
C THR A 21 1.59 -11.17 -7.58
N HIS A 22 0.76 -10.42 -6.85
CA HIS A 22 -0.56 -10.83 -6.40
C HIS A 22 -1.65 -9.83 -6.87
N PRO A 23 -2.08 -9.90 -8.15
CA PRO A 23 -3.00 -8.93 -8.77
C PRO A 23 -4.36 -8.76 -8.10
N ASP A 24 -4.83 -9.79 -7.39
CA ASP A 24 -6.10 -9.83 -6.69
C ASP A 24 -5.94 -9.60 -5.17
N ALA A 25 -4.73 -9.30 -4.70
CA ALA A 25 -4.49 -8.94 -3.31
C ALA A 25 -5.27 -7.68 -2.94
N ALA A 26 -5.91 -7.76 -1.78
CA ALA A 26 -6.68 -6.70 -1.18
C ALA A 26 -6.60 -6.87 0.33
N ASP A 27 -6.10 -5.85 1.04
CA ASP A 27 -5.92 -5.96 2.49
C ASP A 27 -6.03 -4.58 3.16
N SER A 28 -6.27 -4.61 4.46
CA SER A 28 -6.22 -3.45 5.36
C SER A 28 -4.80 -2.90 5.49
N LEU A 29 -4.66 -1.64 5.95
CA LEU A 29 -3.35 -1.06 6.27
C LEU A 29 -2.53 -1.96 7.19
N ASN A 30 -3.18 -2.53 8.21
CA ASN A 30 -2.54 -3.44 9.16
C ASN A 30 -2.05 -4.72 8.46
N GLY A 31 -2.83 -5.30 7.56
CA GLY A 31 -2.42 -6.50 6.83
C GLY A 31 -1.29 -6.22 5.84
N ILE A 32 -1.29 -5.05 5.18
CA ILE A 32 -0.20 -4.63 4.29
C ILE A 32 1.12 -4.54 5.06
N VAL A 33 1.13 -3.84 6.20
CA VAL A 33 2.34 -3.70 7.04
C VAL A 33 2.82 -5.07 7.53
N ASN A 34 1.92 -5.89 8.07
CA ASN A 34 2.31 -7.14 8.75
C ASN A 34 2.59 -8.31 7.80
N TRP A 35 1.96 -8.36 6.62
CA TRP A 35 2.02 -9.51 5.71
C TRP A 35 2.67 -9.22 4.36
N TRP A 36 2.47 -8.02 3.80
CA TRP A 36 3.01 -7.72 2.46
C TRP A 36 4.43 -7.19 2.55
N LEU A 37 4.70 -6.42 3.59
CA LEU A 37 6.00 -5.77 3.84
C LEU A 37 6.81 -6.49 4.95
N SER A 38 6.43 -7.73 5.30
CA SER A 38 6.90 -8.46 6.48
C SER A 38 8.43 -8.44 6.64
N ASN A 39 8.87 -8.23 7.89
CA ASN A 39 10.25 -8.14 8.41
C ASN A 39 11.02 -6.81 8.20
N LYS A 40 10.40 -5.76 7.63
CA LYS A 40 11.09 -4.46 7.46
C LYS A 40 10.45 -3.27 8.15
N TYR A 41 9.16 -3.35 8.47
CA TYR A 41 8.39 -2.21 8.97
C TYR A 41 7.56 -2.60 10.18
N ASN A 42 7.47 -1.68 11.14
CA ASN A 42 6.82 -1.89 12.43
C ASN A 42 5.54 -1.05 12.54
N ALA A 43 4.81 -1.15 13.66
CA ALA A 43 3.65 -0.30 13.94
C ALA A 43 3.97 1.21 13.85
N GLU A 44 5.21 1.61 14.15
CA GLU A 44 5.68 3.00 14.04
C GLU A 44 5.73 3.50 12.58
N ASP A 45 5.94 2.59 11.62
CA ASP A 45 5.97 2.89 10.19
C ASP A 45 4.59 2.90 9.55
N MET A 46 3.54 2.54 10.30
CA MET A 46 2.16 2.48 9.79
C MET A 46 1.72 3.82 9.19
N LYS A 47 2.13 4.96 9.81
CA LYS A 47 1.85 6.30 9.27
C LYS A 47 2.59 6.57 7.96
N LYS A 48 3.81 6.06 7.79
CA LYS A 48 4.58 6.20 6.53
C LYS A 48 3.96 5.35 5.43
N VAL A 49 3.57 4.12 5.76
CA VAL A 49 2.88 3.22 4.84
C VAL A 49 1.53 3.79 4.41
N GLU A 50 0.76 4.34 5.34
CA GLU A 50 -0.49 5.05 5.04
C GLU A 50 -0.25 6.25 4.11
N TYR A 51 0.74 7.10 4.42
CA TYR A 51 1.09 8.23 3.56
C TYR A 51 1.44 7.79 2.14
N VAL A 52 2.25 6.74 1.98
CA VAL A 52 2.62 6.20 0.66
C VAL A 52 1.42 5.59 -0.06
N LEU A 53 0.51 4.92 0.64
CA LEU A 53 -0.74 4.40 0.06
C LEU A 53 -1.62 5.54 -0.46
N GLU A 54 -1.74 6.65 0.26
CA GLU A 54 -2.47 7.83 -0.21
C GLU A 54 -1.82 8.45 -1.46
N GLN A 55 -0.47 8.50 -1.54
CA GLN A 55 0.22 8.90 -2.78
C GLN A 55 -0.10 7.94 -3.95
N LEU A 56 -0.09 6.63 -3.70
CA LEU A 56 -0.42 5.62 -4.71
C LEU A 56 -1.89 5.68 -5.17
N ILE A 57 -2.79 6.13 -4.30
CA ILE A 57 -4.19 6.40 -4.64
C ILE A 57 -4.28 7.62 -5.55
N ASN A 58 -3.58 8.71 -5.21
CA ASN A 58 -3.52 9.91 -6.05
C ASN A 58 -2.91 9.61 -7.44
N ASP A 59 -1.91 8.73 -7.51
CA ASP A 59 -1.33 8.22 -8.76
C ASP A 59 -2.28 7.29 -9.57
N GLY A 60 -3.42 6.90 -8.99
CA GLY A 60 -4.37 5.97 -9.60
C GLY A 60 -3.87 4.53 -9.70
N LEU A 61 -2.81 4.17 -8.98
CA LEU A 61 -2.22 2.83 -8.97
C LEU A 61 -2.91 1.91 -7.95
N VAL A 62 -3.39 2.48 -6.85
CA VAL A 62 -4.09 1.81 -5.76
C VAL A 62 -5.47 2.44 -5.59
N LYS A 63 -6.43 1.67 -5.11
CA LYS A 63 -7.73 2.18 -4.67
C LYS A 63 -8.03 1.77 -3.24
N LYS A 64 -8.61 2.71 -2.50
CA LYS A 64 -9.20 2.53 -1.18
C LYS A 64 -10.66 2.13 -1.34
N VAL A 65 -11.07 1.05 -0.68
CA VAL A 65 -12.46 0.57 -0.71
C VAL A 65 -12.94 0.37 0.72
N ALA A 66 -14.06 0.99 1.06
CA ALA A 66 -14.78 0.72 2.29
C ALA A 66 -15.71 -0.49 2.07
N LEU A 67 -15.56 -1.51 2.90
CA LEU A 67 -16.44 -2.67 2.96
C LEU A 67 -17.70 -2.37 3.78
N ILE A 68 -18.69 -3.27 3.73
CA ILE A 68 -19.98 -3.13 4.42
C ILE A 68 -19.80 -3.03 5.95
N ASP A 69 -18.80 -3.72 6.49
CA ASP A 69 -18.42 -3.70 7.90
C ASP A 69 -17.59 -2.46 8.31
N LYS A 70 -17.43 -1.48 7.41
CA LYS A 70 -16.59 -0.28 7.54
C LYS A 70 -15.08 -0.56 7.55
N THR A 71 -14.66 -1.80 7.29
CA THR A 71 -13.25 -2.10 7.07
C THR A 71 -12.76 -1.43 5.80
N ILE A 72 -11.64 -0.72 5.90
CA ILE A 72 -10.95 -0.16 4.74
C ILE A 72 -9.94 -1.16 4.22
N ILE A 73 -10.04 -1.48 2.94
CA ILE A 73 -9.05 -2.27 2.21
C ILE A 73 -8.42 -1.48 1.07
N TYR A 74 -7.15 -1.74 0.80
CA TYR A 74 -6.42 -1.21 -0.34
C TYR A 74 -6.18 -2.34 -1.32
N LYS A 75 -6.40 -2.07 -2.60
CA LYS A 75 -6.17 -3.03 -3.69
C LYS A 75 -5.68 -2.33 -4.94
N ARG A 76 -5.06 -3.10 -5.83
CA ARG A 76 -4.55 -2.59 -7.11
C ARG A 76 -5.69 -2.04 -7.99
N CYS A 77 -5.43 -0.92 -8.67
CA CYS A 77 -6.26 -0.47 -9.77
C CYS A 77 -6.04 -1.38 -10.98
N LYS A 78 -7.08 -2.10 -11.43
CA LYS A 78 -7.07 -2.75 -12.74
C LYS A 78 -7.22 -1.63 -13.77
N LYS A 79 -6.12 -1.11 -14.33
CA LYS A 79 -6.22 -0.25 -15.51
C LYS A 79 -6.98 -1.06 -16.57
N LYS A 80 -8.18 -0.62 -16.95
CA LYS A 80 -8.67 -0.87 -18.30
C LYS A 80 -7.76 -0.02 -19.20
N LEU A 81 -6.79 -0.65 -19.86
CA LEU A 81 -6.25 -0.08 -21.08
C LEU A 81 -7.46 0.08 -22.00
N ILE A 82 -7.85 1.33 -22.26
CA ILE A 82 -8.79 1.71 -23.32
C ILE A 82 -8.02 1.62 -24.63
#